data_AF-A0AAW4VFR9-F1
#
_entry.id   AF-A0AAW4VFR9-F1
#
_cell.length_a   1.000
_cell.length_b   1.000
_cell.length_c   1.000
_cell.angle_alpha   90.00
_cell.angle_beta   90.00
_cell.angle_gamma   90.00
#
_symmetry.space_group_name_H-M   'P 1'
#
loop_
_entity.id
_entity.type
_entity.pdbx_description
1 polymer ?
#
loop_
_entity_poly.entity_id
_entity_poly.type
_entity_poly.pdbx_seq_one_letter_code
_entity_poly.pdbx_strand_id
1 'polypeptide(L)'
;MKQYVGVKLIEAKPMTRGNYNKYRGWTIPKDENPNDEGYLVKYSNDYESWSPKKPFEDAYREYDANDLPQTAIGMISADYKERFKAEYYQAKIRYNKLHAMTIKYEAKTLNYTPSCSLELLKEQKSYMGNYIRILEIRAEIEGIKL
;
A
#
# COMPACT_ATOMS: atom_id res chain seq x y z
N MET A 1 0.63 22.51 -17.19
CA MET A 1 0.31 22.06 -15.81
C MET A 1 1.53 21.36 -15.22
N LYS A 2 1.70 21.35 -13.90
CA LYS A 2 2.75 20.56 -13.21
C LYS A 2 2.14 19.29 -12.63
N GLN A 3 2.91 18.20 -12.60
CA GLN A 3 2.48 16.91 -12.05
C GLN A 3 3.09 16.70 -10.66
N TYR A 4 2.34 16.05 -9.77
CA TYR A 4 2.76 15.75 -8.39
C TYR A 4 2.37 14.33 -8.02
N VAL A 5 3.21 13.65 -7.24
CA VAL A 5 2.93 12.33 -6.66
C VAL A 5 2.90 12.49 -5.15
N GLY A 6 1.91 11.90 -4.49
CA GLY A 6 1.80 11.90 -3.04
C GLY A 6 1.26 10.59 -2.53
N VAL A 7 1.78 10.14 -1.39
CA VAL A 7 1.29 8.99 -0.63
C VAL A 7 0.78 9.51 0.70
N LYS A 8 -0.41 9.08 1.12
CA LYS A 8 -1.04 9.53 2.37
C LYS A 8 -1.71 8.34 3.05
N LEU A 9 -1.59 8.28 4.37
CA LEU A 9 -2.46 7.45 5.20
C LEU A 9 -3.72 8.26 5.52
N ILE A 10 -4.88 7.65 5.32
CA ILE A 10 -6.19 8.26 5.56
C ILE A 10 -7.07 7.30 6.34
N GLU A 11 -8.05 7.85 7.05
CA GLU A 11 -9.17 7.10 7.59
C GLU A 11 -10.38 7.31 6.67
N ALA A 12 -11.17 6.27 6.44
CA ALA A 12 -12.36 6.39 5.64
C ALA A 12 -13.50 5.54 6.18
N LYS A 13 -14.73 6.04 6.03
CA LYS A 13 -15.95 5.26 6.27
C LYS A 13 -16.99 5.49 5.18
N PRO A 14 -17.78 4.48 4.79
CA PRO A 14 -18.85 4.65 3.83
C PRO A 14 -19.82 5.77 4.25
N MET A 15 -20.14 6.66 3.32
CA MET A 15 -21.08 7.76 3.53
C MET A 15 -21.63 8.23 2.18
N THR A 16 -22.95 8.37 2.06
CA THR A 16 -23.55 8.95 0.85
C THR A 16 -23.27 10.44 0.75
N ARG A 17 -23.30 10.99 -0.46
CA ARG A 17 -23.16 12.43 -0.70
C ARG A 17 -24.14 13.27 0.11
N GLY A 18 -25.39 12.85 0.22
CA GLY A 18 -26.42 13.55 0.98
C GLY A 18 -26.15 13.57 2.48
N ASN A 19 -25.69 12.44 3.04
CA ASN A 19 -25.30 12.36 4.44
C ASN A 19 -24.08 13.25 4.75
N TYR A 20 -23.11 13.30 3.83
CA TYR A 20 -21.95 14.18 3.96
C TYR A 20 -22.33 15.67 3.93
N ASN A 21 -23.17 16.09 2.98
CA ASN A 21 -23.66 17.48 2.92
C ASN A 21 -24.43 17.86 4.19
N LYS A 22 -25.29 16.98 4.69
CA LYS A 22 -25.99 17.19 5.98
C LYS A 22 -25.03 17.33 7.15
N TYR A 23 -23.99 16.49 7.22
CA TYR A 23 -22.94 16.57 8.23
C TYR A 23 -22.16 17.90 8.19
N ARG A 24 -21.92 18.45 7.01
CA ARG A 24 -21.24 19.75 6.81
C ARG A 24 -22.17 20.97 6.92
N GLY A 25 -23.48 20.77 7.03
CA GLY A 25 -24.47 21.85 6.97
C GLY A 25 -24.61 22.49 5.58
N TRP A 26 -24.26 21.76 4.52
CA TRP A 26 -24.30 22.24 3.13
C TRP A 26 -25.61 21.88 2.44
N THR A 27 -26.06 22.77 1.57
CA THR A 27 -27.20 22.50 0.68
C THR A 27 -26.73 21.64 -0.49
N ILE A 28 -27.46 20.57 -0.79
CA ILE A 28 -27.14 19.67 -1.90
C ILE A 28 -27.51 20.38 -3.21
N PRO A 29 -26.59 20.53 -4.18
CA PRO A 29 -26.91 21.06 -5.51
C PRO A 29 -28.01 20.25 -6.21
N LYS A 30 -28.85 20.91 -7.01
CA LYS A 30 -30.01 20.27 -7.67
C LYS A 30 -29.62 19.20 -8.69
N ASP A 31 -28.41 19.31 -9.23
CA ASP A 31 -27.80 18.42 -10.22
C ASP A 31 -26.99 17.27 -9.59
N GLU A 32 -26.92 17.19 -8.26
CA GLU A 32 -26.24 16.11 -7.55
C GLU A 32 -27.23 15.12 -6.93
N ASN A 33 -26.94 13.82 -7.07
CA ASN A 33 -27.74 12.77 -6.46
C ASN A 33 -27.32 12.56 -4.98
N PRO A 34 -28.20 12.78 -3.99
CA PRO A 34 -27.88 12.60 -2.57
C PRO A 34 -27.56 11.15 -2.20
N ASN A 35 -28.00 10.17 -3.00
CA ASN A 35 -27.79 8.75 -2.74
C ASN A 35 -26.48 8.22 -3.34
N ASP A 36 -25.67 9.06 -3.98
CA ASP A 36 -24.40 8.62 -4.52
C ASP A 36 -23.52 8.03 -3.41
N GLU A 37 -23.09 6.78 -3.64
CA GLU A 37 -22.22 6.07 -2.72
C GLU A 37 -20.81 6.69 -2.73
N GLY A 38 -20.20 6.74 -1.56
CA GLY A 38 -18.86 7.23 -1.40
C GLY A 38 -18.35 7.03 0.01
N TYR A 39 -17.29 7.75 0.33
CA TYR A 39 -16.61 7.66 1.61
C TYR A 39 -16.39 9.06 2.17
N LEU A 40 -16.66 9.23 3.47
CA LEU A 40 -16.05 10.32 4.24
C LEU A 40 -14.59 9.94 4.45
N VAL A 41 -13.69 10.83 4.06
CA VAL A 41 -12.24 10.67 4.18
C VAL A 41 -11.73 11.67 5.20
N LYS A 42 -11.00 11.19 6.20
CA LYS A 42 -10.32 12.00 7.20
C LYS A 42 -8.81 11.88 7.03
N TYR A 43 -8.14 13.02 6.98
CA TYR A 43 -6.69 13.14 6.87
C TYR A 43 -6.06 13.39 8.25
N SER A 44 -4.74 13.19 8.36
CA SER A 44 -3.99 13.33 9.62
C SER A 44 -4.01 14.73 10.23
N ASN A 45 -4.32 15.77 9.44
CA ASN A 45 -4.45 17.15 9.89
C ASN A 45 -5.92 17.53 10.21
N ASP A 46 -6.77 16.55 10.50
CA ASP A 46 -8.22 16.69 10.72
C ASP A 46 -9.00 17.29 9.55
N TYR A 47 -8.37 17.46 8.38
CA TYR A 47 -9.11 17.79 7.16
C TYR A 47 -10.03 16.63 6.80
N GLU A 48 -11.27 16.95 6.46
CA GLU A 48 -12.27 15.98 6.05
C GLU A 48 -12.81 16.33 4.66
N SER A 49 -12.93 15.31 3.81
CA SER A 49 -13.48 15.39 2.46
C SER A 49 -14.43 14.24 2.18
N TRP A 50 -15.14 14.31 1.06
CA TRP A 50 -15.93 13.20 0.55
C TRP A 50 -15.40 12.76 -0.81
N SER A 51 -15.26 11.45 -1.00
CA SER A 51 -14.83 10.85 -2.27
C SER A 51 -15.91 9.93 -2.81
N PRO A 52 -16.26 10.00 -4.11
CA PRO A 52 -17.14 9.01 -4.73
C PRO A 52 -16.53 7.60 -4.63
N LYS A 53 -17.40 6.58 -4.53
CA LYS A 53 -17.02 5.19 -4.25
C LYS A 53 -15.97 4.64 -5.20
N LYS A 54 -16.24 4.68 -6.51
CA LYS A 54 -15.34 4.11 -7.52
C LYS A 54 -13.95 4.76 -7.54
N PRO A 55 -13.80 6.10 -7.66
CA PRO A 55 -12.49 6.75 -7.53
C PRO A 55 -11.76 6.44 -6.23
N PHE A 56 -12.49 6.29 -5.12
CA PHE A 56 -11.90 5.92 -3.84
C PHE A 56 -11.34 4.49 -3.88
N GLU A 57 -12.15 3.51 -4.28
CA GLU A 57 -11.75 2.10 -4.35
C GLU A 57 -10.63 1.86 -5.38
N ASP A 58 -10.61 2.65 -6.47
CA ASP A 58 -9.53 2.61 -7.47
C ASP A 58 -8.21 3.12 -6.87
N ALA A 59 -8.24 4.23 -6.13
CA ALA A 59 -7.05 4.93 -5.63
C ALA A 59 -6.50 4.42 -4.29
N TYR A 60 -7.37 3.92 -3.39
CA TYR A 60 -6.99 3.54 -2.04
C TYR A 60 -7.07 2.03 -1.86
N ARG A 61 -6.24 1.51 -0.96
CA ARG A 61 -6.28 0.12 -0.48
C ARG A 61 -6.34 0.16 1.04
N GLU A 62 -7.03 -0.80 1.63
CA GLU A 62 -7.04 -0.93 3.09
C GLU A 62 -5.60 -1.07 3.63
N TYR A 63 -5.38 -0.45 4.78
CA TYR A 63 -4.09 -0.48 5.43
C TYR A 63 -3.94 -1.80 6.21
N ASP A 64 -2.97 -2.62 5.79
CA ASP A 64 -2.40 -3.69 6.61
C ASP A 64 -0.91 -3.39 6.79
N ALA A 65 -0.49 -3.34 8.05
CA ALA A 65 0.89 -3.04 8.45
C ALA A 65 1.91 -4.03 7.87
N ASN A 66 1.48 -5.23 7.48
CA ASN A 66 2.34 -6.27 6.90
C ASN A 66 2.34 -6.28 5.37
N ASP A 67 1.59 -5.38 4.74
CA ASP A 67 1.38 -5.38 3.30
C ASP A 67 2.18 -4.30 2.57
N LEU A 68 2.44 -4.58 1.30
CA LEU A 68 3.30 -3.78 0.44
C LEU A 68 2.95 -2.27 0.39
N PRO A 69 1.67 -1.85 0.38
CA PRO A 69 1.31 -0.43 0.32
C PRO A 69 1.80 0.39 1.51
N GLN A 70 1.99 -0.21 2.69
CA GLN A 70 2.55 0.48 3.86
C GLN A 70 3.90 1.12 3.53
N THR A 71 4.73 0.43 2.76
CA THR A 71 6.10 0.86 2.47
C THR A 71 6.13 2.15 1.66
N ALA A 72 5.05 2.47 0.92
CA ALA A 72 4.97 3.65 0.08
C ALA A 72 5.10 4.96 0.89
N ILE A 73 4.64 4.97 2.15
CA ILE A 73 4.75 6.14 3.02
C ILE A 73 6.22 6.42 3.35
N GLY A 74 6.96 5.40 3.76
CA GLY A 74 8.38 5.54 4.08
C GLY A 74 9.24 5.86 2.84
N MET A 75 8.86 5.35 1.66
CA MET A 75 9.58 5.62 0.40
C MET A 75 9.58 7.09 -0.03
N ILE A 76 8.56 7.88 0.36
CA ILE A 76 8.50 9.31 0.06
C ILE A 76 9.02 10.19 1.21
N SER A 77 9.52 9.60 2.29
CA SER A 77 10.06 10.36 3.42
C SER A 77 11.29 11.18 3.01
N ALA A 78 11.46 12.36 3.60
CA ALA A 78 12.68 13.15 3.46
C ALA A 78 13.85 12.52 4.23
N ASP A 79 13.58 11.76 5.30
CA ASP A 79 14.58 11.02 6.05
C ASP A 79 15.00 9.76 5.29
N TYR A 80 16.31 9.65 5.01
CA TYR A 80 16.86 8.50 4.31
C TYR A 80 16.73 7.21 5.13
N LYS A 81 16.75 7.28 6.46
CA LYS A 81 16.60 6.09 7.32
C LYS A 81 15.22 5.48 7.17
N GLU A 82 14.19 6.32 7.02
CA GLU A 82 12.82 5.85 6.77
C GLU A 82 12.68 5.25 5.37
N ARG A 83 13.33 5.86 4.36
CA ARG A 83 13.38 5.25 3.00
C ARG A 83 14.11 3.91 3.01
N PHE A 84 15.18 3.78 3.78
CA PHE A 84 15.94 2.55 3.94
C PHE A 84 15.11 1.43 4.60
N LYS A 85 14.40 1.74 5.70
CA LYS A 85 13.47 0.79 6.33
C LYS A 85 12.38 0.36 5.37
N ALA A 86 11.79 1.32 4.65
CA ALA A 86 10.75 1.04 3.67
C ALA A 86 11.24 0.09 2.58
N GLU A 87 12.42 0.34 2.03
CA GLU A 87 13.08 -0.54 1.06
C GLU A 87 13.27 -1.97 1.61
N TYR A 88 13.79 -2.10 2.82
CA TYR A 88 13.97 -3.40 3.49
C TYR A 88 12.66 -4.18 3.60
N TYR A 89 11.62 -3.56 4.18
CA TYR A 89 10.33 -4.22 4.34
C TYR A 89 9.69 -4.54 2.99
N GLN A 90 9.87 -3.67 1.99
CA GLN A 90 9.37 -3.90 0.65
C GLN A 90 9.99 -5.14 0.00
N ALA A 91 11.32 -5.31 0.15
CA ALA A 91 12.03 -6.49 -0.31
C ALA A 91 11.59 -7.74 0.47
N LYS A 92 11.51 -7.65 1.80
CA LYS A 92 11.17 -8.77 2.70
C LYS A 92 9.74 -9.28 2.50
N ILE A 93 8.76 -8.39 2.33
CA ILE A 93 7.37 -8.76 2.02
C ILE A 93 7.29 -9.53 0.69
N ARG A 94 7.95 -9.01 -0.36
CA ARG A 94 7.95 -9.70 -1.67
C ARG A 94 8.69 -11.03 -1.62
N TYR A 95 9.82 -11.10 -0.90
CA TYR A 95 10.56 -12.33 -0.67
C TYR A 95 9.69 -13.38 0.02
N ASN A 96 8.97 -13.01 1.09
CA ASN A 96 8.11 -13.93 1.84
C ASN A 96 6.97 -14.46 0.96
N LYS A 97 6.32 -13.59 0.18
CA LYS A 97 5.25 -13.99 -0.76
C LYS A 97 5.78 -14.92 -1.85
N LEU A 98 6.94 -14.60 -2.44
CA LEU A 98 7.61 -15.45 -3.42
C LEU A 98 8.00 -16.80 -2.80
N HIS A 99 8.58 -16.81 -1.61
CA HIS A 99 8.97 -18.02 -0.90
C HIS A 99 7.78 -18.94 -0.62
N ALA A 100 6.66 -18.39 -0.14
CA ALA A 100 5.45 -19.16 0.10
C ALA A 100 4.89 -19.74 -1.21
N MET A 101 4.93 -18.97 -2.31
CA MET A 101 4.54 -19.44 -3.64
C MET A 101 5.47 -20.57 -4.13
N THR A 102 6.79 -20.44 -4.02
CA THR A 102 7.72 -21.49 -4.49
C THR A 102 7.53 -22.80 -3.72
N ILE A 103 7.25 -22.75 -2.40
CA ILE A 103 6.90 -23.94 -1.61
C ILE A 103 5.67 -24.64 -2.21
N LYS A 104 4.58 -23.89 -2.45
CA LYS A 104 3.35 -24.45 -3.03
C LYS A 104 3.57 -25.02 -4.43
N TYR A 105 4.42 -24.37 -5.23
CA TYR A 105 4.75 -24.85 -6.57
C TYR A 105 5.55 -26.16 -6.51
N GLU A 106 6.59 -26.23 -5.66
CA GLU A 106 7.37 -27.45 -5.40
C GLU A 106 6.51 -28.61 -4.89
N ALA A 107 5.58 -28.32 -3.98
CA ALA A 107 4.64 -29.29 -3.44
C ALA A 107 3.52 -29.69 -4.42
N LYS A 108 3.45 -29.07 -5.61
CA LYS A 108 2.37 -29.26 -6.60
C LYS A 108 0.96 -28.94 -6.04
N THR A 109 0.87 -28.01 -5.09
CA THR A 109 -0.39 -27.55 -4.47
C THR A 109 -0.77 -26.12 -4.85
N LEU A 110 -0.04 -25.50 -5.78
CA LEU A 110 -0.36 -24.17 -6.28
C LEU A 110 -1.65 -24.23 -7.11
N ASN A 111 -2.55 -23.25 -6.91
CA ASN A 111 -3.86 -23.22 -7.55
C ASN A 111 -3.86 -22.63 -8.98
N TYR A 112 -2.68 -22.39 -9.55
CA TYR A 112 -2.47 -21.95 -10.92
C TYR A 112 -1.09 -22.40 -11.42
N THR A 113 -0.88 -22.31 -12.73
CA THR A 113 0.39 -22.63 -13.37
C THR A 113 1.15 -21.35 -13.74
N PRO A 114 2.33 -21.09 -13.15
CA PRO A 114 3.17 -19.97 -13.55
C PRO A 114 3.66 -20.10 -14.99
N SER A 115 3.81 -18.98 -15.69
CA SER A 115 4.36 -18.97 -17.07
C SER A 115 5.87 -19.18 -17.12
N CYS A 116 6.58 -18.94 -16.00
CA CYS A 116 8.02 -19.13 -15.90
C CYS A 116 8.35 -20.38 -15.07
N SER A 117 9.59 -20.88 -15.22
CA SER A 117 10.04 -22.06 -14.50
C SER A 117 10.17 -21.80 -13.00
N LEU A 118 9.96 -22.85 -12.21
CA LEU A 118 10.20 -22.84 -10.77
C LEU A 118 11.65 -22.46 -10.44
N GLU A 119 12.59 -22.88 -11.27
CA GLU A 119 14.02 -22.64 -11.18
C GLU A 119 14.32 -21.15 -11.26
N LEU A 120 13.69 -20.43 -12.20
CA LEU A 120 13.84 -18.97 -12.32
C LEU A 120 13.27 -18.27 -11.08
N LEU A 121 12.13 -18.73 -10.55
CA LEU A 121 11.53 -18.17 -9.33
C LEU A 121 12.41 -18.43 -8.09
N LYS A 122 13.06 -19.59 -8.01
CA LYS A 122 14.03 -19.93 -6.95
C LYS A 122 15.28 -19.06 -7.04
N GLU A 123 15.77 -18.81 -8.25
CA GLU A 123 16.90 -17.93 -8.49
C GLU A 123 16.56 -16.48 -8.07
N GLN A 124 15.40 -15.96 -8.50
CA GLN A 124 14.90 -14.65 -8.06
C GLN A 124 14.84 -14.56 -6.53
N LYS A 125 14.26 -15.58 -5.86
CA LYS A 125 14.21 -15.65 -4.40
C LYS A 125 15.61 -15.60 -3.77
N SER A 126 16.59 -16.30 -4.35
CA SER A 126 17.98 -16.30 -3.87
C SER A 126 18.59 -14.90 -3.89
N TYR A 127 18.50 -14.19 -5.02
CA TYR A 127 19.01 -12.82 -5.14
C TYR A 127 18.31 -11.86 -4.17
N MET A 128 16.98 -11.97 -4.03
CA MET A 128 16.24 -11.17 -3.06
C MET A 128 16.69 -11.43 -1.62
N GLY A 129 16.91 -12.69 -1.25
CA GLY A 129 17.42 -13.05 0.08
C GLY A 129 18.81 -12.47 0.36
N ASN A 130 19.71 -12.52 -0.62
CA ASN A 130 21.03 -11.90 -0.52
C ASN A 130 20.93 -10.37 -0.38
N TYR A 131 20.01 -9.73 -1.11
CA TYR A 131 19.77 -8.30 -1.00
C TYR A 131 19.28 -7.89 0.39
N ILE A 132 18.28 -8.62 0.92
CA ILE A 132 17.76 -8.40 2.27
C ILE A 132 18.88 -8.54 3.31
N ARG A 133 19.73 -9.57 3.19
CA ARG A 133 20.89 -9.75 4.08
C ARG A 133 21.83 -8.54 4.06
N ILE A 134 22.09 -7.97 2.88
CA ILE A 134 22.93 -6.78 2.75
C ILE A 134 22.29 -5.58 3.47
N LEU A 135 20.96 -5.42 3.36
CA LEU A 135 20.24 -4.36 4.07
C LEU A 135 20.30 -4.55 5.59
N GLU A 136 20.22 -5.78 6.10
CA GLU A 136 20.36 -6.07 7.53
C GLU A 136 21.77 -5.72 8.04
N ILE A 137 22.81 -6.11 7.31
CA ILE A 137 24.20 -5.74 7.65
C ILE A 137 24.39 -4.22 7.63
N ARG A 138 23.85 -3.54 6.61
CA ARG A 138 23.93 -2.07 6.52
C ARG A 138 23.18 -1.39 7.66
N ALA A 139 22.03 -1.92 8.07
CA ALA A 139 21.27 -1.38 9.18
C ALA A 139 22.08 -1.38 10.49
N GLU A 140 22.79 -2.47 10.77
CA GLU A 140 23.70 -2.56 11.93
C GLU A 140 24.85 -1.55 11.83
N ILE A 141 25.49 -1.44 10.67
CA ILE A 141 26.60 -0.48 10.44
C ILE A 141 26.12 0.97 10.57
N GLU A 142 24.94 1.28 10.05
CA GLU A 142 24.38 2.65 9.99
C GLU A 142 23.54 3.01 11.24
N GLY A 143 23.39 2.09 12.20
CA GLY A 143 22.59 2.28 13.41
C GLY A 143 21.10 2.52 13.11
N ILE A 144 20.54 1.81 12.13
CA ILE A 144 19.14 1.90 11.71
C ILE A 144 18.38 0.70 12.31
N LYS A 145 17.35 0.97 13.12
CA LYS A 145 16.49 -0.07 13.66
C LYS A 145 15.48 -0.56 12.61
N LEU A 146 15.65 -1.79 12.14
CA LEU A 146 14.69 -2.52 11.29
C LEU A 146 13.65 -3.29 12.12
#